data_AF-A0A520I4F7-F1
#
_entry.id   AF-A0A520I4F7-F1
#
_cell.length_a   1.000
_cell.length_b   1.000
_cell.length_c   1.000
_cell.angle_alpha   90.00
_cell.angle_beta   90.00
_cell.angle_gamma   90.00
#
_symmetry.space_group_name_H-M   'P 1'
#
loop_
_entity.id
_entity.type
_entity.pdbx_description
1 polymer ?
#
loop_
_entity_poly.entity_id
_entity_poly.type
_entity_poly.pdbx_seq_one_letter_code
_entity_poly.pdbx_strand_id
1 'polypeptide(L)'
;MIPKLYHQMIDAIGDGTGLPDIILHIHAGMALLMIARLVTRRSFGTFIPWWVVVAGEAFNEIMDRLNFGSWRWEDTSLDIINTLLWPTVICVGVRLRPMIAQRVTIKAGVV
;
A
#
# COMPACT_ATOMS: atom_id res chain seq x y z
N MET A 1 8.58 25.49 3.37
CA MET A 1 7.13 25.16 3.32
C MET A 1 7.02 23.64 3.37
N ILE A 2 6.04 23.09 4.11
CA ILE A 2 5.94 21.63 4.36
C ILE A 2 5.96 20.78 3.07
N PRO A 3 5.21 21.11 2.00
CA PRO A 3 5.22 20.31 0.77
C PRO A 3 6.60 20.21 0.10
N LYS A 4 7.36 21.32 0.08
CA LYS A 4 8.70 21.34 -0.51
C LYS A 4 9.70 20.47 0.27
N LEU A 5 9.62 20.51 1.61
CA LEU A 5 10.48 19.69 2.46
C LEU A 5 10.16 18.20 2.28
N TYR A 6 8.87 17.87 2.20
CA TYR A 6 8.43 16.51 1.93
C TYR A 6 8.97 15.98 0.59
N HIS A 7 8.83 16.77 -0.47
CA HIS A 7 9.33 16.40 -1.80
C HIS A 7 10.84 16.22 -1.81
N GLN A 8 11.61 17.11 -1.15
CA GLN A 8 13.06 16.95 -0.98
C GLN A 8 13.45 15.65 -0.25
N MET A 9 12.63 15.19 0.69
CA MET A 9 12.88 13.91 1.37
C MET A 9 12.63 12.73 0.45
N ILE A 10 11.58 12.76 -0.38
CA ILE A 10 11.29 11.73 -1.39
C ILE A 10 12.43 11.69 -2.42
N ASP A 11 12.82 12.84 -2.95
CA ASP A 11 13.94 12.96 -3.90
C ASP A 11 15.22 12.36 -3.32
N ALA A 12 15.53 12.65 -2.05
CA ALA A 12 16.71 12.09 -1.37
C ALA A 12 16.64 10.55 -1.22
N ILE A 13 15.43 9.98 -1.05
CA ILE A 13 15.24 8.52 -1.04
C ILE A 13 15.46 7.95 -2.45
N GLY A 14 14.93 8.61 -3.48
CA GLY A 14 15.15 8.22 -4.87
C GLY A 14 16.62 8.24 -5.25
N ASP A 15 17.29 9.37 -5.03
CA ASP A 15 18.71 9.55 -5.30
C ASP A 15 19.58 8.59 -4.49
N GLY A 16 19.23 8.35 -3.21
CA GLY A 16 19.97 7.46 -2.33
C GLY A 16 19.83 5.97 -2.69
N THR A 17 18.72 5.58 -3.31
CA THR A 17 18.47 4.19 -3.74
C THR A 17 18.84 3.94 -5.20
N GLY A 18 18.85 4.97 -6.03
CA GLY A 18 19.01 4.87 -7.48
C GLY A 18 17.84 4.17 -8.18
N LEU A 19 16.72 3.96 -7.47
CA LEU A 19 15.55 3.28 -8.01
C LEU A 19 14.67 4.24 -8.79
N PRO A 20 14.05 3.78 -9.89
CA PRO A 20 13.01 4.55 -10.55
C PRO A 20 11.84 4.82 -9.60
N ASP A 21 11.21 5.99 -9.74
CA ASP A 21 10.09 6.43 -8.92
C ASP A 21 8.94 5.40 -8.84
N ILE A 22 8.57 4.82 -9.98
CA ILE A 22 7.58 3.72 -10.06
C ILE A 22 7.92 2.55 -9.11
N ILE A 23 9.20 2.20 -8.99
CA ILE A 23 9.64 1.11 -8.12
C ILE A 23 9.53 1.53 -6.65
N LEU A 24 9.80 2.80 -6.33
CA LEU A 24 9.64 3.33 -4.99
C LEU A 24 8.18 3.29 -4.54
N HIS A 25 7.23 3.68 -5.40
CA HIS A 25 5.80 3.60 -5.10
C HIS A 25 5.34 2.17 -4.76
N ILE A 26 5.78 1.18 -5.53
CA ILE A 26 5.49 -0.24 -5.25
C ILE A 26 6.02 -0.65 -3.87
N HIS A 27 7.28 -0.30 -3.56
CA HIS A 27 7.89 -0.66 -2.27
C HIS A 27 7.28 0.11 -1.10
N ALA A 28 6.95 1.39 -1.30
CA ALA A 28 6.32 2.25 -0.30
C ALA A 28 4.94 1.71 0.09
N GLY A 29 4.09 1.36 -0.89
CA GLY A 29 2.78 0.76 -0.63
C GLY A 29 2.88 -0.56 0.15
N MET A 30 3.85 -1.40 -0.19
CA MET A 30 4.11 -2.66 0.50
C MET A 30 4.66 -2.48 1.92
N ALA A 31 5.62 -1.57 2.10
CA ALA A 31 6.18 -1.26 3.41
C ALA A 31 5.10 -0.66 4.33
N LEU A 32 4.30 0.28 3.82
CA LEU A 32 3.22 0.91 4.55
C LEU A 32 2.15 -0.11 4.97
N LEU A 33 1.80 -1.06 4.09
CA LEU A 33 0.89 -2.15 4.43
C LEU A 33 1.42 -3.00 5.59
N MET A 34 2.71 -3.34 5.58
CA MET A 34 3.35 -4.13 6.64
C MET A 34 3.38 -3.37 7.96
N ILE A 35 3.77 -2.09 7.94
CA ILE A 35 3.77 -1.22 9.12
C ILE A 35 2.35 -1.09 9.68
N ALA A 36 1.36 -0.84 8.81
CA ALA A 36 -0.04 -0.73 9.20
C ALA A 36 -0.55 -2.01 9.87
N ARG A 37 -0.18 -3.19 9.35
CA ARG A 37 -0.47 -4.48 10.00
C ARG A 37 0.18 -4.58 11.38
N LEU A 38 1.44 -4.20 11.52
CA LEU A 38 2.16 -4.28 12.80
C LEU A 38 1.55 -3.36 13.87
N VAL A 39 1.21 -2.13 13.49
CA VAL A 39 0.63 -1.12 14.38
C VAL A 39 -0.80 -1.48 14.75
N THR A 40 -1.66 -1.76 13.76
CA THR A 40 -3.07 -2.08 14.01
C THR A 40 -3.27 -3.48 14.58
N ARG A 41 -2.29 -4.37 14.39
CA ARG A 41 -2.35 -5.81 14.72
C ARG A 41 -3.53 -6.53 14.06
N ARG A 42 -4.07 -5.97 12.99
CA ARG A 42 -5.20 -6.53 12.23
C ARG A 42 -4.70 -7.37 11.07
N SER A 43 -5.43 -8.44 10.75
CA SER A 43 -5.15 -9.27 9.57
C SER A 43 -5.37 -8.46 8.28
N PHE A 44 -4.59 -8.77 7.23
CA PHE A 44 -4.80 -8.19 5.89
C PHE A 44 -6.22 -8.43 5.36
N GLY A 45 -6.87 -9.54 5.75
CA GLY A 45 -8.25 -9.83 5.35
C GLY A 45 -9.30 -8.89 5.97
N THR A 46 -8.93 -8.02 6.92
CA THR A 46 -9.85 -7.01 7.47
C THR A 46 -9.92 -5.73 6.63
N PHE A 47 -9.02 -5.57 5.65
CA PHE A 47 -8.78 -4.32 4.91
C PHE A 47 -8.38 -3.11 5.76
N ILE A 48 -8.26 -3.23 7.08
CA ILE A 48 -7.78 -2.13 7.94
C ILE A 48 -6.37 -1.68 7.54
N PRO A 49 -5.37 -2.58 7.37
CA PRO A 49 -4.05 -2.18 6.89
C PRO A 49 -4.09 -1.55 5.49
N TRP A 50 -4.99 -2.01 4.61
CA TRP A 50 -5.15 -1.47 3.27
C TRP A 50 -5.63 -0.01 3.27
N TRP A 51 -6.60 0.32 4.12
CA TRP A 51 -7.08 1.70 4.26
C TRP A 51 -5.99 2.66 4.75
N VAL A 52 -5.02 2.17 5.53
CA VAL A 52 -3.85 2.99 5.90
C VAL A 52 -2.97 3.28 4.69
N VAL A 53 -2.80 2.32 3.77
CA VAL A 53 -2.07 2.56 2.51
C VAL A 53 -2.80 3.59 1.65
N VAL A 54 -4.12 3.47 1.51
CA VAL A 54 -4.94 4.46 0.78
C VAL A 54 -4.79 5.86 1.37
N ALA A 55 -4.80 5.98 2.70
CA ALA A 55 -4.61 7.25 3.36
C ALA A 55 -3.19 7.82 3.15
N GLY A 56 -2.17 6.97 3.13
CA GLY A 56 -0.79 7.37 2.85
C GLY A 56 -0.60 7.86 1.42
N GLU A 57 -1.15 7.13 0.44
CA GLU A 57 -1.11 7.52 -0.97
C GLU A 57 -1.88 8.82 -1.21
N ALA A 58 -3.09 8.95 -0.66
CA ALA A 58 -3.85 10.19 -0.74
C ALA A 58 -3.09 11.38 -0.12
N PHE A 59 -2.35 11.14 0.97
CA PHE A 59 -1.49 12.16 1.55
C PHE A 59 -0.34 12.55 0.62
N ASN A 60 0.33 11.58 -0.02
CA ASN A 60 1.38 11.81 -1.01
C ASN A 60 0.89 12.73 -2.13
N GLU A 61 -0.23 12.36 -2.76
CA GLU A 61 -0.81 13.12 -3.87
C GLU A 61 -1.26 14.53 -3.47
N ILE A 62 -1.75 14.71 -2.24
CA ILE A 62 -2.08 16.05 -1.72
C ILE A 62 -0.80 16.89 -1.57
N MET A 63 0.30 16.31 -1.07
CA MET A 63 1.58 17.03 -0.97
C MET A 63 2.09 17.44 -2.35
N ASP A 64 1.98 16.57 -3.34
CA ASP A 64 2.41 16.86 -4.70
C ASP A 64 1.53 17.91 -5.37
N ARG A 65 0.21 17.83 -5.20
CA ARG A 65 -0.71 18.88 -5.64
C ARG A 65 -0.36 20.24 -5.02
N LEU A 66 0.01 20.26 -3.74
CA LEU A 66 0.41 21.50 -3.05
C LEU A 66 1.79 22.00 -3.49
N ASN A 67 2.71 21.10 -3.87
CA ASN A 67 4.04 21.44 -4.33
C ASN A 67 4.03 22.00 -5.76
N PHE A 68 3.32 21.35 -6.67
CA PHE A 68 3.23 21.73 -8.09
C PHE A 68 2.11 22.75 -8.38
N GLY A 69 1.13 22.89 -7.48
CA GLY A 69 -0.01 23.79 -7.63
C GLY A 69 -1.12 23.26 -8.57
N SER A 70 -0.93 22.11 -9.19
CA SER A 70 -1.87 21.46 -10.11
C SER A 70 -1.89 19.94 -9.89
N TRP A 71 -2.97 19.28 -10.34
CA TRP A 71 -3.10 17.82 -10.31
C TRP A 71 -2.46 17.30 -11.59
N ARG A 72 -1.47 16.43 -11.46
CA ARG A 72 -0.79 15.79 -12.58
C ARG A 72 -1.41 14.41 -12.80
N TRP A 73 -2.60 14.39 -13.38
CA TRP A 73 -3.45 13.20 -13.40
C TRP A 73 -2.79 11.95 -14.00
N GLU A 74 -1.90 12.10 -14.98
CA GLU A 74 -1.16 10.97 -15.55
C GLU A 74 -0.24 10.34 -14.50
N ASP A 75 0.61 11.15 -13.87
CA ASP A 75 1.53 10.72 -12.81
C ASP A 75 0.77 10.18 -11.60
N THR A 76 -0.17 10.97 -11.06
CA THR A 76 -1.09 10.59 -9.96
C THR A 76 -1.74 9.23 -10.18
N SER A 77 -2.23 8.96 -11.40
CA SER A 77 -2.92 7.70 -11.67
C SER A 77 -1.96 6.52 -11.63
N LEU A 78 -0.73 6.70 -12.11
CA LEU A 78 0.31 5.68 -12.08
C LEU A 78 0.79 5.44 -10.66
N ASP A 79 0.97 6.49 -9.85
CA ASP A 79 1.40 6.40 -8.46
C ASP A 79 0.36 5.64 -7.63
N ILE A 80 -0.92 6.00 -7.77
CA ILE A 80 -2.03 5.29 -7.12
C ILE A 80 -2.04 3.81 -7.51
N ILE A 81 -1.88 3.49 -8.79
CA ILE A 81 -1.87 2.10 -9.26
C ILE A 81 -0.66 1.35 -8.68
N ASN A 82 0.53 1.93 -8.77
CA ASN A 82 1.77 1.33 -8.31
C ASN A 82 1.78 1.10 -6.80
N THR A 83 1.24 2.04 -6.03
CA THR A 83 1.14 1.94 -4.57
C THR A 83 0.06 0.95 -4.13
N LEU A 84 -1.13 0.95 -4.76
CA LEU A 84 -2.30 0.19 -4.24
C LEU A 84 -2.47 -1.20 -4.84
N LEU A 85 -1.93 -1.49 -6.02
CA LEU A 85 -2.19 -2.74 -6.74
C LEU A 85 -1.83 -3.97 -5.89
N TRP A 86 -0.57 -4.07 -5.45
CA TRP A 86 -0.10 -5.23 -4.69
C TRP A 86 -0.72 -5.34 -3.29
N PRO A 87 -0.88 -4.25 -2.52
CA PRO A 87 -1.65 -4.29 -1.28
C PRO A 87 -3.08 -4.79 -1.47
N THR A 88 -3.74 -4.42 -2.56
CA THR A 88 -5.08 -4.90 -2.90
C THR A 88 -5.06 -6.40 -3.19
N VAL A 89 -4.15 -6.86 -4.05
CA VAL A 89 -3.97 -8.28 -4.38
C VAL A 89 -3.74 -9.12 -3.11
N ILE A 90 -2.90 -8.65 -2.18
CA ILE A 90 -2.62 -9.35 -0.93
C ILE A 90 -3.84 -9.39 -0.02
N CYS A 91 -4.51 -8.27 0.20
CA CYS A 91 -5.68 -8.21 1.07
C CYS A 91 -6.83 -9.07 0.53
N VAL A 92 -7.07 -9.00 -0.78
CA VAL A 92 -8.04 -9.86 -1.49
C VAL A 92 -7.62 -11.32 -1.39
N GLY A 93 -6.37 -11.67 -1.67
CA GLY A 93 -5.86 -13.03 -1.57
C GLY A 93 -6.02 -13.63 -0.17
N VAL A 94 -5.80 -12.84 0.88
CA VAL A 94 -6.02 -13.26 2.28
C VAL A 94 -7.51 -13.32 2.63
N ARG A 95 -8.34 -12.40 2.13
CA ARG A 95 -9.79 -12.41 2.38
C ARG A 95 -10.48 -13.59 1.70
N LEU A 96 -10.05 -13.91 0.49
CA LEU A 96 -10.55 -14.99 -0.35
C LEU A 96 -9.92 -16.34 -0.02
N ARG A 97 -8.89 -16.39 0.84
CA ARG A 97 -8.39 -17.66 1.37
C ARG A 97 -9.60 -18.40 1.93
N PRO A 98 -9.98 -19.52 1.30
CA PRO A 98 -11.23 -20.12 1.63
C PRO A 98 -11.12 -20.71 3.04
N MET A 99 -12.27 -20.95 3.65
CA MET A 99 -12.47 -21.90 4.74
C MET A 99 -12.05 -23.34 4.34
N ILE A 100 -11.10 -23.54 3.40
CA ILE A 100 -10.60 -24.84 2.91
C ILE A 100 -9.93 -25.64 4.04
N ALA A 101 -9.50 -25.00 5.12
CA ALA A 101 -9.06 -25.74 6.32
C ALA A 101 -10.20 -26.50 7.04
N GLN A 102 -11.49 -26.22 6.75
CA GLN A 102 -12.61 -26.93 7.38
C GLN A 102 -13.00 -28.26 6.70
N ARG A 103 -12.43 -28.62 5.54
CA ARG A 103 -12.81 -29.87 4.86
C ARG A 103 -12.08 -31.13 5.35
N VAL A 104 -11.00 -30.99 6.13
CA VAL A 104 -10.28 -32.16 6.67
C VAL A 104 -10.93 -32.68 7.96
N THR A 105 -11.54 -31.80 8.77
CA THR A 105 -12.14 -32.21 10.06
C THR A 105 -13.44 -33.02 9.90
N ILE A 106 -14.19 -32.84 8.81
CA ILE A 106 -15.44 -33.61 8.59
C ILE A 106 -15.18 -35.04 8.12
N LYS A 107 -14.02 -35.34 7.51
CA LYS A 107 -13.67 -36.71 7.07
C LYS A 107 -12.96 -37.55 8.14
N ALA A 108 -12.49 -36.95 9.24
CA ALA A 108 -11.75 -37.65 10.30
C ALA A 108 -12.61 -38.05 11.51
N GLY A 109 -13.91 -37.73 11.51
CA GLY A 109 -14.83 -37.97 12.63
C GLY A 109 -15.91 -39.03 12.39
N VAL A 110 -15.70 -39.93 11.42
CA VAL A 110 -16.54 -41.11 11.20
C VAL A 110 -15.64 -42.32 10.96
N VAL A 111 -15.04 -42.81 12.04
CA VAL A 111 -14.64 -44.22 12.20
C VAL A 111 -15.03 -44.62 13.61
#